data_AF-A0A3N5QDS7-F1
#
_entry.id   AF-A0A3N5QDS7-F1
#
_cell.length_a   1.000
_cell.length_b   1.000
_cell.length_c   1.000
_cell.angle_alpha   90.00
_cell.angle_beta   90.00
_cell.angle_gamma   90.00
#
_symmetry.space_group_name_H-M   'P 1'
#
loop_
_entity.id
_entity.type
_entity.pdbx_description
1 polymer ?
#
loop_
_entity_poly.entity_id
_entity_poly.type
_entity_poly.pdbx_seq_one_letter_code
_entity_poly.pdbx_strand_id
1 'polypeptide(L)'
;MLIREGMPIVCMNCGAALHRKSEHYCSEKCAELYAQAGPDDLPKFLSKWKLRKQKEQDDPIAAIRNRTRKKSNDLVKQGRITRDTCVVCGEKEVLIHHEDYDNPFGVIWLCDLHHKEYHEGRIGLFKNRLWWNPKRLVPRSARHILENDKKLQRKYGVITAAIHAEK
;
A
#
# COMPACT_ATOMS: atom_id res chain seq x y z
N MET A 1 -27.21 4.35 5.75
CA MET A 1 -26.74 3.23 4.91
C MET A 1 -25.29 3.53 4.55
N LEU A 2 -24.32 2.76 5.03
CA LEU A 2 -22.89 3.05 4.79
C LEU A 2 -22.59 2.86 3.29
N ILE A 3 -22.09 3.89 2.62
CA ILE A 3 -21.67 3.82 1.22
C ILE A 3 -20.47 2.86 1.17
N ARG A 4 -20.66 1.65 0.63
CA ARG A 4 -19.55 0.72 0.43
C ARG A 4 -18.76 1.19 -0.79
N GLU A 5 -17.47 1.43 -0.63
CA GLU A 5 -16.59 1.83 -1.73
C GLU A 5 -16.76 0.90 -2.94
N GLY A 6 -17.14 1.51 -4.08
CA GLY A 6 -17.42 0.84 -5.32
C GLY A 6 -18.92 0.71 -5.64
N MET A 7 -19.80 0.54 -4.65
CA MET A 7 -21.21 0.37 -4.95
C MET A 7 -21.83 1.66 -5.51
N PRO A 8 -22.75 1.55 -6.48
CA PRO A 8 -23.38 2.72 -7.08
C PRO A 8 -24.25 3.42 -6.03
N ILE A 9 -24.27 4.75 -6.08
CA ILE A 9 -25.11 5.60 -5.21
C ILE A 9 -26.47 5.94 -5.86
N VAL A 10 -26.60 5.64 -7.15
CA VAL A 10 -27.80 5.82 -7.97
C VAL A 10 -28.07 4.55 -8.77
N CYS A 11 -29.29 4.41 -9.28
CA CYS A 11 -29.70 3.31 -10.14
C CYS A 11 -28.77 3.21 -11.36
N MET A 12 -28.19 2.03 -11.59
CA MET A 12 -27.26 1.83 -12.70
C MET A 12 -27.92 1.92 -14.08
N ASN A 13 -29.24 1.71 -14.18
CA ASN A 13 -29.95 1.75 -15.45
C ASN A 13 -30.46 3.16 -15.83
N CYS A 14 -30.90 3.96 -14.85
CA CYS A 14 -31.59 5.22 -15.13
C CYS A 14 -31.12 6.43 -14.29
N GLY A 15 -30.16 6.24 -13.38
CA GLY A 15 -29.63 7.32 -12.54
C GLY A 15 -30.55 7.79 -11.39
N ALA A 16 -31.74 7.20 -11.23
CA ALA A 16 -32.65 7.53 -10.13
C ALA A 16 -32.15 7.04 -8.75
N ALA A 17 -32.78 7.49 -7.67
CA ALA A 17 -32.46 7.01 -6.31
C ALA A 17 -32.66 5.48 -6.18
N LEU A 18 -31.75 4.81 -5.47
CA LEU A 18 -31.83 3.37 -5.26
C LEU A 18 -33.08 2.96 -4.47
N HIS A 19 -33.64 1.81 -4.81
CA HIS A 19 -34.70 1.23 -4.01
C HIS A 19 -34.13 0.79 -2.66
N ARG A 20 -34.87 0.99 -1.58
CA ARG A 20 -34.42 0.67 -0.20
C ARG A 20 -33.94 -0.77 0.02
N LYS A 21 -34.40 -1.72 -0.80
CA LYS A 21 -34.02 -3.16 -0.74
C LYS A 21 -32.99 -3.56 -1.80
N SER A 22 -32.55 -2.65 -2.66
CA SER A 22 -31.64 -2.92 -3.77
C SER A 22 -30.34 -2.15 -3.58
N GLU A 23 -29.21 -2.81 -3.82
CA GLU A 23 -27.89 -2.17 -3.79
C GLU A 23 -27.52 -1.52 -5.14
N HIS A 24 -28.34 -1.71 -6.19
CA HIS A 24 -27.94 -1.40 -7.57
C HIS A 24 -29.02 -0.71 -8.45
N TYR A 25 -30.31 -0.88 -8.15
CA TYR A 25 -31.40 -0.42 -9.02
C TYR A 25 -32.53 0.28 -8.26
N CYS A 26 -33.25 1.18 -8.93
CA CYS A 26 -34.42 1.86 -8.36
C CYS A 26 -35.72 1.02 -8.43
N SER A 27 -35.76 -0.01 -9.27
CA SER A 27 -36.93 -0.88 -9.45
C SER A 27 -36.56 -2.21 -10.11
N GLU A 28 -37.43 -3.21 -10.00
CA GLU A 28 -37.31 -4.52 -10.67
C GLU A 28 -37.22 -4.35 -12.20
N LYS A 29 -38.06 -3.49 -12.76
CA LYS A 29 -38.00 -3.10 -14.18
C LYS A 29 -36.61 -2.60 -14.61
N CYS A 30 -35.94 -1.80 -13.78
CA CYS A 30 -34.58 -1.34 -14.09
C CYS A 30 -33.54 -2.45 -13.99
N ALA A 31 -33.75 -3.46 -13.13
CA ALA A 31 -32.88 -4.62 -13.05
C ALA A 31 -33.03 -5.52 -14.29
N GLU A 32 -34.26 -5.72 -14.78
CA GLU A 32 -34.56 -6.48 -15.99
C GLU A 32 -34.02 -5.82 -17.25
N LEU A 33 -34.22 -4.50 -17.40
CA LEU A 33 -33.70 -3.74 -18.53
C LEU A 33 -32.16 -3.77 -18.57
N TYR A 34 -31.52 -3.66 -17.39
CA TYR A 34 -30.07 -3.79 -17.29
C TYR A 34 -29.58 -5.19 -17.62
N ALA A 35 -30.30 -6.24 -17.21
CA ALA A 35 -29.97 -7.63 -17.56
C ALA A 35 -30.07 -7.91 -19.06
N GLN A 36 -30.87 -7.12 -19.78
CA GLN A 36 -31.03 -7.18 -21.24
C GLN A 36 -30.05 -6.26 -21.99
N ALA A 37 -29.32 -5.39 -21.30
CA ALA A 37 -28.37 -4.45 -21.91
C ALA A 37 -27.12 -5.19 -22.44
N GLY A 38 -26.62 -4.75 -23.60
CA GLY A 38 -25.43 -5.32 -24.22
C GLY A 38 -24.14 -5.01 -23.42
N PRO A 39 -23.06 -5.78 -23.62
CA PRO A 39 -21.82 -5.64 -22.85
C PRO A 39 -21.15 -4.26 -22.93
N ASP A 40 -21.45 -3.48 -23.97
CA ASP A 40 -20.92 -2.13 -24.18
C ASP A 40 -21.66 -1.04 -23.38
N ASP A 41 -22.92 -1.28 -22.98
CA ASP A 41 -23.78 -0.33 -22.26
C ASP A 41 -23.76 -0.49 -20.73
N LEU A 42 -23.04 -1.50 -20.22
CA LEU A 42 -22.93 -1.78 -18.78
C LEU A 42 -21.81 -0.91 -18.16
N PRO A 43 -22.08 -0.12 -17.10
CA PRO A 43 -21.03 0.44 -16.27
C PRO A 43 -20.13 -0.69 -15.80
N LYS A 44 -18.84 -0.62 -16.11
CA LYS A 44 -17.84 -1.62 -15.66
C LYS A 44 -17.64 -1.46 -14.16
N PHE A 45 -18.60 -1.91 -13.36
CA PHE A 45 -18.41 -2.08 -11.94
C PHE A 45 -17.48 -3.27 -11.75
N LEU A 46 -16.19 -2.98 -11.77
CA LEU A 46 -15.18 -3.91 -11.37
C LEU A 46 -15.23 -3.98 -9.85
N SER A 47 -15.52 -5.17 -9.32
CA SER A 47 -15.38 -5.43 -7.89
C SER A 47 -13.97 -5.01 -7.43
N LYS A 48 -13.79 -4.73 -6.13
CA LYS A 48 -12.46 -4.41 -5.56
C LYS A 48 -11.38 -5.42 -5.98
N TRP A 49 -11.75 -6.70 -6.11
CA TRP A 49 -10.87 -7.74 -6.63
C TRP A 49 -10.51 -7.54 -8.10
N LYS A 50 -11.49 -7.25 -8.98
CA LYS A 50 -11.25 -6.99 -10.40
C LYS A 50 -10.39 -5.73 -10.60
N LEU A 51 -10.68 -4.65 -9.86
CA LEU A 51 -9.86 -3.42 -9.87
C LEU A 51 -8.41 -3.70 -9.46
N ARG A 52 -8.22 -4.48 -8.39
CA ARG A 52 -6.87 -4.89 -7.96
C ARG A 52 -6.16 -5.72 -9.02
N LYS A 53 -6.86 -6.64 -9.67
CA LYS A 53 -6.29 -7.49 -10.73
C LYS A 53 -5.91 -6.69 -11.96
N GLN A 54 -6.75 -5.75 -12.37
CA GLN A 54 -6.44 -4.86 -13.47
C GLN A 54 -5.21 -3.99 -13.14
N LYS A 55 -5.17 -3.37 -11.95
CA LYS A 55 -3.99 -2.61 -11.50
C LYS A 55 -2.71 -3.46 -11.47
N GLU A 56 -2.81 -4.73 -11.11
CA GLU A 56 -1.68 -5.67 -11.14
C GLU A 56 -1.24 -6.00 -12.57
N GLN A 57 -2.18 -6.14 -13.52
CA GLN A 57 -1.90 -6.38 -14.94
C GLN A 57 -1.25 -5.16 -15.61
N ASP A 58 -1.72 -3.96 -15.26
CA ASP A 58 -1.24 -2.69 -15.82
C ASP A 58 0.12 -2.26 -15.24
N ASP A 59 0.58 -2.89 -14.16
CA ASP A 59 1.83 -2.53 -13.51
C ASP A 59 3.02 -3.27 -14.17
N PRO A 60 3.89 -2.53 -14.91
CA PRO A 60 4.93 -3.14 -15.75
C PRO A 60 5.98 -3.90 -14.94
N ILE A 61 6.10 -3.62 -13.63
CA ILE A 61 7.07 -4.26 -12.73
C ILE A 61 6.41 -5.30 -11.81
N ALA A 62 5.11 -5.58 -11.93
CA ALA A 62 4.43 -6.59 -11.13
C ALA A 62 5.04 -7.99 -11.31
N ALA A 63 5.35 -8.36 -12.56
CA ALA A 63 5.99 -9.63 -12.87
C ALA A 63 7.38 -9.74 -12.21
N ILE A 64 8.19 -8.67 -12.27
CA ILE A 64 9.52 -8.62 -11.65
C ILE A 64 9.39 -8.79 -10.12
N ARG A 65 8.54 -7.97 -9.47
CA ARG A 65 8.31 -8.06 -8.02
C ARG A 65 7.87 -9.44 -7.57
N ASN A 66 6.96 -10.08 -8.30
CA ASN A 66 6.48 -11.42 -7.98
C ASN A 66 7.58 -12.48 -8.15
N ARG A 67 8.38 -12.41 -9.24
CA ARG A 67 9.53 -13.30 -9.45
C ARG A 67 10.57 -13.14 -8.35
N THR A 68 10.92 -11.91 -8.00
CA THR A 68 11.95 -11.61 -7.00
C THR A 68 11.54 -12.08 -5.62
N ARG A 69 10.31 -11.77 -5.18
CA ARG A 69 9.77 -12.29 -3.91
C ARG A 69 9.81 -13.81 -3.85
N LYS A 70 9.38 -14.50 -4.92
CA LYS A 70 9.44 -15.95 -5.00
C LYS A 70 10.88 -16.44 -4.86
N LYS A 71 11.80 -15.85 -5.62
CA LYS A 71 13.21 -16.24 -5.63
C LYS A 71 13.87 -16.02 -4.26
N SER A 72 13.65 -14.88 -3.62
CA SER A 72 14.20 -14.59 -2.29
C SER A 72 13.68 -15.55 -1.23
N ASN A 73 12.39 -15.90 -1.27
CA ASN A 73 11.84 -16.94 -0.37
C ASN A 73 12.50 -18.30 -0.60
N ASP A 74 12.73 -18.69 -1.86
CA ASP A 74 13.42 -19.95 -2.17
C ASP A 74 14.87 -19.92 -1.69
N LEU A 75 15.56 -18.79 -1.85
CA LEU A 75 16.94 -18.61 -1.37
C LEU A 75 17.04 -18.68 0.16
N VAL A 76 16.06 -18.13 0.89
CA VAL A 76 15.96 -18.25 2.35
C VAL A 76 15.75 -19.71 2.76
N LYS A 77 14.82 -20.43 2.09
CA LYS A 77 14.58 -21.86 2.36
C LYS A 77 15.81 -22.72 2.08
N GLN A 78 16.59 -22.36 1.07
CA GLN A 78 17.84 -23.03 0.71
C GLN A 78 19.02 -22.65 1.62
N GLY A 79 18.83 -21.74 2.59
CA GLY A 79 19.91 -21.25 3.45
C GLY A 79 20.93 -20.35 2.75
N ARG A 80 20.64 -19.89 1.53
CA ARG A 80 21.53 -18.98 0.77
C ARG A 80 21.37 -17.52 1.17
N ILE A 81 20.24 -17.17 1.78
CA ILE A 81 20.01 -15.90 2.47
C ILE A 81 19.72 -16.25 3.92
N THR A 82 20.56 -15.78 4.84
CA THR A 82 20.30 -15.90 6.27
C THR A 82 19.18 -14.93 6.65
N ARG A 83 18.15 -15.45 7.32
CA ARG A 83 17.07 -14.63 7.86
C ARG A 83 17.59 -13.83 9.05
N ASP A 84 17.39 -12.51 9.01
CA ASP A 84 17.75 -11.60 10.09
C ASP A 84 16.50 -11.05 10.80
N THR A 85 16.72 -10.26 11.83
CA THR A 85 15.70 -9.50 12.56
C THR A 85 15.40 -8.17 11.90
N CYS A 86 14.35 -7.48 12.36
CA CYS A 86 14.00 -6.18 11.85
C CYS A 86 15.15 -5.20 12.07
N VAL A 87 15.64 -4.56 11.00
CA VAL A 87 16.79 -3.63 11.11
C VAL A 87 16.49 -2.37 11.94
N VAL A 88 15.22 -2.09 12.23
CA VAL A 88 14.79 -0.93 13.02
C VAL A 88 14.64 -1.25 14.51
N CYS A 89 14.02 -2.39 14.85
CA CYS A 89 13.68 -2.71 16.24
C CYS A 89 14.14 -4.08 16.74
N GLY A 90 14.75 -4.91 15.90
CA GLY A 90 15.22 -6.25 16.28
C GLY A 90 14.14 -7.32 16.42
N GLU A 91 12.88 -7.04 16.04
CA GLU A 91 11.80 -8.04 16.03
C GLU A 91 12.14 -9.22 15.10
N LYS A 92 11.79 -10.45 15.50
CA LYS A 92 12.08 -11.68 14.75
C LYS A 92 11.02 -11.97 13.69
N GLU A 93 9.78 -11.55 13.94
CA GLU A 93 8.70 -11.64 12.97
C GLU A 93 8.86 -10.55 11.88
N VAL A 94 9.53 -10.94 10.80
CA VAL A 94 9.95 -10.05 9.72
C VAL A 94 9.40 -10.45 8.34
N LEU A 95 9.31 -9.43 7.49
CA LEU A 95 9.00 -9.47 6.08
C LEU A 95 10.23 -9.07 5.28
N ILE A 96 10.32 -9.61 4.06
CA ILE A 96 11.33 -9.23 3.08
C ILE A 96 10.91 -7.94 2.39
N HIS A 97 11.75 -6.92 2.50
CA HIS A 97 11.68 -5.70 1.70
C HIS A 97 12.81 -5.68 0.66
N HIS A 98 12.52 -5.14 -0.52
CA HIS A 98 13.50 -4.95 -1.59
C HIS A 98 13.48 -3.49 -2.02
N GLU A 99 14.64 -2.83 -1.99
CA GLU A 99 14.84 -1.53 -2.64
C GLU A 99 15.02 -1.70 -4.15
N ASP A 100 15.75 -2.75 -4.55
CA ASP A 100 15.98 -3.15 -5.93
C ASP A 100 15.33 -4.51 -6.19
N TYR A 101 14.21 -4.50 -6.93
CA TYR A 101 13.50 -5.71 -7.29
C TYR A 101 14.21 -6.54 -8.37
N ASP A 102 15.31 -6.08 -8.97
CA ASP A 102 16.12 -6.90 -9.87
C ASP A 102 17.20 -7.72 -9.12
N ASN A 103 17.37 -7.48 -7.81
CA ASN A 103 18.33 -8.19 -6.97
C ASN A 103 17.64 -9.03 -5.86
N PRO A 104 17.40 -10.34 -6.08
CA PRO A 104 16.80 -11.22 -5.07
C PRO A 104 17.62 -11.40 -3.78
N PHE A 105 18.92 -11.12 -3.80
CA PHE A 105 19.77 -11.15 -2.60
C PHE A 105 19.74 -9.84 -1.81
N GLY A 106 19.32 -8.74 -2.45
CA GLY A 106 19.14 -7.43 -1.84
C GLY A 106 17.90 -7.38 -0.96
N VAL A 107 17.93 -8.11 0.16
CA VAL A 107 16.86 -8.18 1.14
C VAL A 107 17.13 -7.24 2.31
N ILE A 108 16.11 -6.52 2.72
CA ILE A 108 16.04 -5.80 3.99
C ILE A 108 14.97 -6.46 4.84
N TRP A 109 15.30 -6.78 6.08
CA TRP A 109 14.37 -7.38 7.03
C TRP A 109 13.65 -6.30 7.84
N LEU A 110 12.32 -6.27 7.74
CA LEU A 110 11.46 -5.33 8.45
C LEU A 110 10.27 -6.06 9.09
N CYS A 111 9.90 -5.74 10.32
CA CYS A 111 8.61 -6.20 10.86
C CYS A 111 7.44 -5.54 10.10
N ASP A 112 6.23 -6.07 10.23
CA ASP A 112 5.05 -5.57 9.51
C ASP A 112 4.83 -4.06 9.69
N LEU A 113 4.97 -3.59 10.94
CA LEU A 113 4.86 -2.16 11.27
C LEU A 113 5.87 -1.33 10.46
N HIS A 114 7.17 -1.58 10.64
CA HIS A 114 8.22 -0.81 9.98
C HIS A 114 8.21 -0.97 8.45
N HIS A 115 7.79 -2.12 7.93
CA HIS A 115 7.59 -2.31 6.50
C HIS A 115 6.52 -1.36 5.96
N LYS A 116 5.40 -1.21 6.68
CA LYS A 116 4.36 -0.23 6.34
C LYS A 116 4.85 1.21 6.50
N GLU A 117 5.57 1.51 7.58
CA GLU A 117 6.15 2.84 7.79
C GLU A 117 7.12 3.24 6.67
N TYR A 118 7.89 2.28 6.15
CA TYR A 118 8.79 2.49 5.03
C TYR A 118 8.02 2.86 3.76
N HIS A 119 7.00 2.08 3.39
CA HIS A 119 6.15 2.38 2.23
C HIS A 119 5.38 3.69 2.38
N GLU A 120 5.03 4.08 3.60
CA GLU A 120 4.38 5.35 3.91
C GLU A 120 5.38 6.53 4.01
N GLY A 121 6.68 6.26 3.81
CA GLY A 121 7.73 7.26 3.84
C GLY A 121 7.97 7.86 5.22
N ARG A 122 7.59 7.18 6.30
CA ARG A 122 7.90 7.59 7.68
C ARG A 122 9.30 7.18 8.12
N ILE A 123 9.84 6.11 7.53
CA ILE A 123 11.23 5.71 7.74
C ILE A 123 11.94 5.65 6.39
N GLY A 124 13.21 6.02 6.39
CA GLY A 124 14.10 5.90 5.24
C GLY A 124 15.29 5.04 5.61
N LEU A 125 15.72 4.20 4.67
CA LEU A 125 16.91 3.38 4.81
C LEU A 125 17.96 3.87 3.81
N PHE A 126 19.22 3.81 4.21
CA PHE A 126 20.36 4.07 3.33
C PHE A 126 21.39 2.98 3.56
N LYS A 127 21.74 2.24 2.51
CA LYS A 127 22.66 1.09 2.58
C LYS A 127 22.25 0.08 3.65
N ASN A 128 20.97 -0.28 3.69
CA ASN A 128 20.39 -1.18 4.70
C ASN A 128 20.60 -0.74 6.16
N ARG A 129 20.95 0.53 6.41
CA ARG A 129 21.00 1.11 7.74
C ARG A 129 19.87 2.11 7.88
N LEU A 130 19.27 2.18 9.07
CA LEU A 130 18.32 3.21 9.39
C LEU A 130 19.02 4.56 9.24
N TRP A 131 18.59 5.34 8.25
CA TRP A 131 19.10 6.69 8.05
C TRP A 131 17.97 7.65 8.30
N TRP A 132 17.83 7.98 9.57
CA TRP A 132 16.79 8.85 10.06
C TRP A 132 17.24 10.31 9.91
N ASN A 133 16.84 10.95 8.80
CA ASN A 133 16.91 12.41 8.68
C ASN A 133 15.49 12.99 8.64
N PRO A 134 15.00 13.53 9.77
CA PRO A 134 13.63 14.04 9.88
C PRO A 134 13.36 15.18 8.92
N LYS A 135 14.40 15.95 8.58
CA LYS A 135 14.31 17.06 7.64
C LYS A 135 13.94 16.56 6.23
N ARG A 136 14.17 15.30 5.87
CA ARG A 136 13.74 14.74 4.57
C ARG A 136 12.25 14.35 4.52
N LEU A 137 11.65 14.00 5.66
CA LEU A 137 10.22 13.65 5.74
C LEU A 137 9.30 14.87 5.72
N VAL A 138 9.86 16.03 6.06
CA VAL A 138 9.17 17.30 6.07
C VAL A 138 9.23 17.91 4.66
N PRO A 139 8.09 18.36 4.10
CA PRO A 139 8.07 19.09 2.83
C PRO A 139 9.10 20.23 2.85
N ARG A 140 9.77 20.47 1.72
CA ARG A 140 10.86 21.46 1.64
C ARG A 140 10.43 22.85 2.15
N SER A 141 9.18 23.21 1.89
CA SER A 141 8.53 24.44 2.38
C SER A 141 8.38 24.52 3.89
N ALA A 142 8.28 23.39 4.60
CA ALA A 142 8.02 23.34 6.04
C ALA A 142 9.27 23.01 6.89
N ARG A 143 10.45 22.84 6.26
CA ARG A 143 11.69 22.49 6.98
C ARG A 143 12.16 23.59 7.93
N HIS A 144 11.94 24.86 7.58
CA HIS A 144 12.41 26.01 8.36
C HIS A 144 11.60 26.23 9.66
N ILE A 145 10.36 25.76 9.71
CA ILE A 145 9.49 25.82 10.90
C ILE A 145 9.56 24.55 11.75
N LEU A 146 10.18 23.47 11.23
CA LEU A 146 10.25 22.18 11.91
C LEU A 146 10.88 22.28 13.30
N GLU A 147 11.92 23.09 13.48
CA GLU A 147 12.63 23.21 14.76
C GLU A 147 11.77 23.90 15.84
N ASN A 148 10.76 24.67 15.45
CA ASN A 148 9.92 25.47 16.35
C ASN A 148 8.47 24.97 16.48
N ASP A 149 7.99 24.13 15.56
CA ASP A 149 6.62 23.61 15.57
C ASP A 149 6.54 22.19 16.15
N LYS A 150 6.21 22.09 17.44
CA LYS A 150 6.04 20.81 18.16
C LYS A 150 4.97 19.90 17.55
N LYS A 151 3.94 20.44 16.89
CA LYS A 151 2.93 19.62 16.19
C LYS A 151 3.55 19.01 14.93
N LEU A 152 4.32 19.78 14.18
CA LEU A 152 5.05 19.31 13.01
C LEU A 152 6.10 18.27 13.39
N GLN A 153 6.87 18.53 14.45
CA GLN A 153 7.85 17.59 14.99
C GLN A 153 7.20 16.25 15.36
N ARG A 154 6.05 16.29 16.04
CA ARG A 154 5.31 15.08 16.42
C ARG A 154 4.71 14.36 15.21
N LYS A 155 4.17 15.11 14.23
CA LYS A 155 3.61 14.56 12.98
C LYS A 155 4.65 13.80 12.15
N TYR A 156 5.89 14.30 12.12
CA TYR A 156 6.99 13.71 11.35
C TYR A 156 7.99 12.94 12.23
N GLY A 157 7.61 12.61 13.47
CA GLY A 157 8.39 11.75 14.37
C GLY A 157 9.71 12.34 14.88
N VAL A 158 9.97 13.64 14.72
CA VAL A 158 11.25 14.31 15.01
C VAL A 158 11.60 14.31 16.51
N ILE A 159 10.60 14.21 17.39
CA ILE A 159 10.78 14.26 18.84
C ILE A 159 11.37 12.93 19.39
N THR A 160 11.29 11.82 18.65
CA THR A 160 11.63 10.47 19.18
C THR A 160 13.04 9.97 18.90
N ALA A 161 13.89 10.68 18.16
CA ALA A 161 15.22 10.14 17.83
C ALA A 161 16.36 10.59 18.73
N ALA A 162 16.22 10.25 19.99
CA ALA A 162 17.41 10.06 20.82
C ALA A 162 17.90 8.60 20.78
N ILE A 163 17.33 7.70 19.97
CA ILE A 163 17.63 6.27 20.05
C ILE A 163 18.05 5.71 18.69
N HIS A 164 19.33 5.30 18.62
CA HIS A 164 20.01 4.56 17.55
C HIS A 164 20.73 5.35 16.44
N ALA A 165 21.35 6.48 16.76
CA ALA A 165 22.61 6.82 16.10
C ALA A 165 23.73 6.15 16.90
N GLU A 166 24.53 5.31 16.25
CA GLU A 166 25.73 4.62 16.78
C GLU A 166 25.47 3.38 17.64
N LYS A 167 25.28 2.24 16.97
CA LYS A 167 26.00 0.97 17.22
C LYS A 167 26.13 0.21 15.90
#